data_AF-A0A6I3MD06-F1
#
_entry.id   AF-A0A6I3MD06-F1
#
_cell.length_a   1.000
_cell.length_b   1.000
_cell.length_c   1.000
_cell.angle_alpha   90.00
_cell.angle_beta   90.00
_cell.angle_gamma   90.00
#
_symmetry.space_group_name_H-M   'P 1'
#
loop_
_entity.id
_entity.type
_entity.pdbx_description
1 polymer ?
#
loop_
_entity_poly.entity_id
_entity_poly.type
_entity_poly.pdbx_seq_one_letter_code
_entity_poly.pdbx_strand_id
1 'polypeptide(L)'
;MEVKFDLVRIGKIRKNSLAEMILKQNVDFLKNSIQSFLKDDYINYKHNQISLEMIIPGKGYNIKIALRSIKDENVKKELRRNFPNSIYKGEDSIIDMNALNKVFGGY
;
A
#
# COMPACT_ATOMS: atom_id res chain seq x y z
N MET A 1 1.80 15.60 7.72
CA MET A 1 2.69 14.50 7.30
C MET A 1 2.48 14.19 5.81
N GLU A 2 3.57 14.07 5.05
CA GLU A 2 3.58 13.58 3.67
C GLU A 2 3.70 12.05 3.67
N VAL A 3 2.87 11.37 2.88
CA VAL A 3 2.93 9.90 2.74
C VAL A 3 3.16 9.58 1.27
N LYS A 4 4.30 8.97 0.97
CA LYS A 4 4.62 8.44 -0.36
C LYS A 4 4.17 7.00 -0.45
N PHE A 5 3.51 6.66 -1.55
CA PHE A 5 3.00 5.33 -1.80
C PHE A 5 3.68 4.73 -3.03
N ASP A 6 4.50 3.72 -2.80
CA ASP A 6 5.11 2.91 -3.85
C ASP A 6 4.19 1.73 -4.14
N LEU A 7 3.82 1.53 -5.41
CA LEU A 7 2.91 0.45 -5.79
C LEU A 7 3.70 -0.73 -6.34
N VAL A 8 3.49 -1.91 -5.76
CA VAL A 8 4.12 -3.16 -6.18
C VAL A 8 3.04 -4.15 -6.57
N ARG A 9 3.09 -4.68 -7.80
CA ARG A 9 2.15 -5.71 -8.24
C ARG A 9 2.79 -7.09 -8.15
N ILE A 10 2.20 -7.97 -7.36
CA ILE A 10 2.58 -9.40 -7.34
C ILE A 10 1.76 -10.12 -8.41
N GLY A 11 2.41 -10.50 -9.50
CA GLY A 11 1.78 -11.18 -10.65
C GLY A 11 1.50 -10.24 -11.83
N LYS A 12 0.61 -10.67 -12.73
CA LYS A 12 0.36 -9.97 -14.01
C LYS A 12 -0.83 -9.01 -13.94
N ILE A 13 -0.85 -8.03 -14.84
CA ILE A 13 -2.04 -7.19 -15.10
C ILE A 13 -3.17 -8.09 -15.62
N ARG A 14 -4.39 -7.85 -15.16
CA ARG A 14 -5.56 -8.61 -15.61
C ARG A 14 -6.00 -8.14 -16.99
N LYS A 15 -6.44 -9.09 -17.79
CA LYS A 15 -7.05 -8.81 -19.10
C LYS A 15 -8.41 -8.11 -18.97
N ASN A 16 -9.12 -8.36 -17.87
CA ASN A 16 -10.43 -7.76 -17.61
C ASN A 16 -10.25 -6.33 -17.07
N SER A 17 -10.68 -5.34 -17.85
CA SER A 17 -10.57 -3.91 -17.54
C SER A 17 -11.36 -3.49 -16.30
N LEU A 18 -12.56 -4.04 -16.08
CA LEU A 18 -13.36 -3.78 -14.88
C LEU A 18 -12.65 -4.29 -13.63
N ALA A 19 -12.04 -5.47 -13.70
CA ALA A 19 -11.30 -6.02 -12.58
C ALA A 19 -10.07 -5.18 -12.22
N GLU A 20 -9.39 -4.59 -13.21
CA GLU A 20 -8.31 -3.62 -12.99
C GLU A 20 -8.81 -2.29 -12.42
N MET A 21 -9.97 -1.81 -12.90
CA MET A 21 -10.60 -0.60 -12.38
C MET A 21 -10.96 -0.73 -10.90
N ILE A 22 -11.52 -1.88 -10.49
CA ILE A 22 -11.83 -2.16 -9.07
C ILE A 22 -10.54 -2.19 -8.24
N LEU A 23 -9.46 -2.81 -8.74
CA LEU A 23 -8.17 -2.78 -8.04
C LEU A 23 -7.66 -1.35 -7.85
N LYS A 24 -7.76 -0.52 -8.89
CA LYS A 24 -7.36 0.90 -8.83
C LYS A 24 -8.18 1.66 -7.79
N GLN A 25 -9.50 1.51 -7.80
CA GLN A 25 -10.38 2.13 -6.81
C GLN A 25 -10.02 1.70 -5.38
N ASN A 26 -9.72 0.42 -5.16
CA ASN A 26 -9.32 -0.08 -3.85
C ASN A 26 -7.94 0.45 -3.40
N VAL A 27 -7.01 0.65 -4.34
CA VAL A 27 -5.73 1.33 -4.06
C VAL A 27 -6.01 2.76 -3.62
N ASP A 28 -6.79 3.51 -4.38
CA ASP A 28 -7.08 4.92 -4.09
C ASP A 28 -7.82 5.07 -2.76
N PHE A 29 -8.79 4.18 -2.48
CA PHE A 29 -9.48 4.14 -1.19
C PHE A 29 -8.50 3.94 -0.03
N LEU A 30 -7.65 2.91 -0.11
CA LEU A 30 -6.70 2.61 0.96
C LEU A 30 -5.65 3.71 1.14
N LYS A 31 -5.17 4.33 0.05
CA LYS A 31 -4.29 5.51 0.10
C LYS A 31 -4.92 6.63 0.89
N ASN A 32 -6.15 6.99 0.53
CA ASN A 32 -6.87 8.09 1.17
C ASN A 32 -7.13 7.78 2.64
N SER A 33 -7.55 6.55 2.99
CA SER A 33 -7.76 6.16 4.38
C SER A 33 -6.50 6.27 5.23
N ILE A 34 -5.36 5.76 4.74
CA ILE A 34 -4.08 5.83 5.45
C ILE A 34 -3.59 7.28 5.55
N GLN A 35 -3.72 8.04 4.47
CA GLN A 35 -3.25 9.42 4.45
C GLN A 35 -4.06 10.30 5.40
N SER A 36 -5.38 10.15 5.46
CA SER A 36 -6.21 10.87 6.44
C SER A 36 -5.85 10.44 7.86
N PHE A 37 -5.77 9.14 8.13
CA PHE A 37 -5.41 8.61 9.45
C PHE A 37 -4.07 9.17 9.96
N LEU A 38 -3.02 9.08 9.14
CA LEU A 38 -1.70 9.58 9.53
C LEU A 38 -1.63 11.11 9.59
N LYS A 39 -2.45 11.83 8.82
CA LYS A 39 -2.49 13.29 8.92
C LYS A 39 -3.14 13.74 10.22
N ASP A 40 -4.25 13.11 10.62
CA ASP A 40 -5.01 13.54 11.78
C ASP A 40 -4.27 13.21 13.10
N ASP A 41 -3.64 12.03 13.18
CA ASP A 41 -3.00 11.58 14.42
C ASP A 41 -1.53 12.03 14.58
N TYR A 42 -0.86 12.47 13.51
CA TYR A 42 0.58 12.75 13.51
C TYR A 42 0.97 14.14 12.98
N ILE A 43 0.11 15.15 13.18
CA ILE A 43 0.32 16.54 12.71
C ILE A 43 1.69 17.12 13.10
N ASN A 44 2.24 16.75 14.27
CA ASN A 44 3.46 17.33 14.85
C ASN A 44 4.70 16.41 14.79
N TYR A 45 4.68 15.36 13.97
CA TYR A 45 5.81 14.41 13.93
C TYR A 45 7.05 14.99 13.25
N LYS A 46 8.22 14.89 13.91
CA LYS A 46 9.53 15.38 13.43
C LYS A 46 9.95 14.83 12.06
N HIS A 47 9.43 13.66 11.68
CA HIS A 47 9.63 13.08 10.35
C HIS A 47 8.44 13.44 9.45
N ASN A 48 8.64 14.45 8.61
CA ASN A 48 7.59 14.96 7.72
C ASN A 48 7.18 14.00 6.60
N GLN A 49 7.88 12.87 6.42
CA GLN A 49 7.63 11.95 5.32
C GLN A 49 7.69 10.47 5.75
N ILE A 50 6.68 9.69 5.36
CA ILE A 50 6.67 8.22 5.41
C ILE A 50 6.60 7.68 3.98
N SER A 51 7.35 6.61 3.69
CA SER A 51 7.19 5.82 2.47
C SER A 51 6.54 4.47 2.80
N LEU A 52 5.49 4.14 2.07
CA LEU A 52 4.69 2.92 2.22
C LEU A 52 4.60 2.18 0.90
N GLU A 53 4.88 0.89 0.94
CA GLU A 53 4.71 0.02 -0.22
C GLU A 53 3.32 -0.60 -0.18
N MET A 54 2.52 -0.36 -1.21
CA MET A 54 1.21 -0.99 -1.39
C MET A 54 1.30 -2.13 -2.39
N ILE A 55 0.75 -3.27 -2.01
CA ILE A 55 0.85 -4.50 -2.75
C ILE A 55 -0.48 -4.76 -3.44
N ILE A 56 -0.44 -4.74 -4.77
CA ILE A 56 -1.56 -5.12 -5.62
C ILE A 56 -1.45 -6.60 -5.94
N PRO A 57 -2.46 -7.41 -5.57
CA PRO A 57 -2.39 -8.84 -5.79
C PRO A 57 -2.82 -9.21 -7.22
N GLY A 58 -2.17 -10.22 -7.79
CA GLY A 58 -2.58 -10.81 -9.07
C GLY A 58 -3.96 -11.46 -9.01
N LYS A 59 -4.39 -11.95 -7.84
CA LYS A 59 -5.70 -12.57 -7.58
C LYS A 59 -6.43 -11.88 -6.43
N GLY A 60 -7.77 -11.76 -6.51
CA GLY A 60 -8.60 -11.09 -5.50
C GLY A 60 -8.49 -9.56 -5.54
N TYR A 61 -9.20 -8.83 -4.68
CA TYR A 61 -9.27 -7.36 -4.76
C TYR A 61 -8.70 -6.63 -3.55
N ASN A 62 -8.10 -7.38 -2.62
CA ASN A 62 -7.65 -6.83 -1.35
C ASN A 62 -6.21 -6.31 -1.46
N ILE A 63 -6.07 -4.98 -1.48
CA ILE A 63 -4.78 -4.30 -1.52
C ILE A 63 -4.14 -4.39 -0.14
N LYS A 64 -2.84 -4.68 -0.10
CA LYS A 64 -2.08 -4.75 1.16
C LYS A 64 -1.08 -3.62 1.25
N ILE A 65 -0.54 -3.39 2.45
CA ILE A 65 0.59 -2.53 2.72
C ILE A 65 1.70 -3.33 3.40
N ALA A 66 2.94 -3.11 2.97
CA ALA A 66 4.11 -3.58 3.70
C ALA A 66 4.58 -2.49 4.66
N LEU A 67 4.92 -2.90 5.87
CA LEU A 67 5.39 -1.99 6.92
C LEU A 67 6.92 -1.97 7.02
N ARG A 68 7.63 -2.73 6.18
CA ARG A 68 9.09 -2.92 6.24
C ARG A 68 9.87 -1.63 6.06
N SER A 69 9.36 -0.71 5.24
CA SER A 69 9.97 0.58 4.92
C SER A 69 9.79 1.64 6.02
N ILE A 70 8.88 1.42 6.98
CA ILE A 70 8.63 2.36 8.07
C ILE A 70 9.70 2.17 9.15
N LYS A 71 10.36 3.24 9.57
CA LYS A 71 11.35 3.18 10.67
C LYS A 71 10.71 3.36 12.04
N ASP A 72 9.58 4.07 12.09
CA ASP A 72 8.87 4.37 13.33
C ASP A 72 7.95 3.21 13.76
N GLU A 73 8.30 2.57 14.88
CA GLU A 73 7.53 1.47 15.45
C GLU A 73 6.16 1.87 15.98
N ASN A 74 5.96 3.13 16.39
CA ASN A 74 4.64 3.61 16.83
C ASN A 74 3.69 3.70 15.64
N VAL A 75 4.16 4.25 14.53
CA VAL A 75 3.40 4.28 13.28
C VAL A 75 3.09 2.85 12.81
N LYS A 76 4.05 1.91 12.88
CA LYS A 76 3.77 0.51 12.54
C LYS A 76 2.67 -0.09 13.43
N LYS A 77 2.71 0.15 14.74
CA LYS A 77 1.72 -0.34 15.69
C LYS A 77 0.33 0.21 15.37
N GLU A 78 0.23 1.51 15.14
CA GLU A 78 -1.05 2.15 14.81
C GLU A 78 -1.60 1.68 13.46
N LEU A 79 -0.76 1.51 12.44
CA LEU A 79 -1.20 0.96 11.16
C LEU A 79 -1.67 -0.50 11.30
N ARG A 80 -1.00 -1.32 12.12
CA ARG A 80 -1.45 -2.70 12.40
C ARG A 80 -2.79 -2.72 13.13
N ARG A 81 -3.02 -1.78 14.04
CA ARG A 81 -4.24 -1.69 14.84
C ARG A 81 -5.44 -1.24 14.01
N ASN A 82 -5.25 -0.23 13.17
CA ASN A 82 -6.33 0.39 12.40
C ASN A 82 -6.55 -0.28 11.03
N PHE A 83 -5.53 -0.91 10.45
CA PHE A 83 -5.61 -1.59 9.16
C PHE A 83 -5.14 -3.06 9.20
N PRO A 84 -5.59 -3.89 10.16
CA PRO A 84 -5.06 -5.24 10.38
C PRO A 84 -5.24 -6.15 9.17
N ASN A 85 -6.36 -5.99 8.46
CA ASN A 85 -6.69 -6.78 7.27
C ASN A 85 -5.96 -6.29 6.02
N SER A 86 -5.31 -5.13 6.06
CA SER A 86 -4.53 -4.60 4.94
C SER A 86 -3.04 -4.85 5.12
N ILE A 87 -2.57 -5.46 6.21
CA ILE A 87 -1.15 -5.74 6.39
C ILE A 87 -0.72 -6.93 5.53
N TYR A 88 0.36 -6.75 4.77
CA TYR A 88 1.01 -7.84 4.06
C TYR A 88 1.75 -8.76 5.03
N LYS A 89 1.54 -10.07 4.86
CA LYS A 89 2.13 -11.11 5.71
C LYS A 89 3.04 -12.07 4.93
N GLY A 90 3.27 -11.81 3.64
CA GLY A 90 4.19 -12.60 2.83
C GLY A 90 5.64 -12.16 3.03
N GLU A 91 6.55 -12.81 2.32
CA GLU A 91 7.97 -12.51 2.39
C GLU A 91 8.31 -11.19 1.68
N ASP A 92 9.19 -10.41 2.29
CA ASP A 92 9.69 -9.14 1.74
C ASP A 92 10.42 -9.36 0.40
N SER A 93 11.08 -10.50 0.23
CA SER A 93 11.74 -10.92 -1.02
C SER A 93 10.81 -10.88 -2.23
N ILE A 94 9.53 -11.21 -2.03
CA ILE A 94 8.51 -11.20 -3.09
C ILE A 94 8.24 -9.77 -3.55
N ILE A 95 8.27 -8.79 -2.64
CA ILE A 95 8.08 -7.38 -2.97
C ILE A 95 9.23 -6.92 -3.86
N ASP A 96 10.47 -7.22 -3.47
CA ASP A 96 11.68 -6.83 -4.21
C ASP A 96 11.70 -7.42 -5.62
N MET A 97 11.37 -8.71 -5.76
CA MET A 97 11.28 -9.39 -7.06
C MET A 97 10.24 -8.77 -8.00
N ASN A 98 9.25 -8.06 -7.46
CA ASN A 98 8.12 -7.52 -8.21
C ASN A 98 8.11 -5.98 -8.26
N ALA A 99 9.12 -5.31 -7.73
CA ALA A 99 9.16 -3.84 -7.61
C ALA A 99 9.09 -3.12 -8.97
N LEU A 100 9.57 -3.77 -10.04
CA LEU A 100 9.57 -3.21 -11.41
C LEU A 100 8.34 -3.63 -12.23
N ASN A 101 7.41 -4.38 -11.65
CA ASN A 101 6.23 -4.83 -12.39
C ASN A 101 5.32 -3.66 -12.73
N LYS A 102 4.76 -3.69 -13.94
CA LYS A 102 3.70 -2.77 -14.32
C LYS A 102 2.50 -2.95 -13.41
N VAL A 103 2.09 -1.85 -12.79
CA VAL A 103 1.05 -1.85 -11.75
C VAL A 103 -0.35 -1.76 -12.36
N PHE A 104 -0.52 -1.00 -13.43
CA PHE A 104 -1.76 -0.88 -14.21
C PHE A 104 -1.40 -0.80 -15.71
N GLY A 105 -2.34 -1.18 -16.58
CA GLY A 105 -2.21 -0.93 -18.01
C GLY A 105 -2.44 0.56 -18.31
N GLY A 106 -1.66 1.13 -19.24
CA GLY A 106 -2.04 2.41 -19.85
C GLY A 106 -3.36 2.21 -20.58
N TYR A 107 -4.32 3.08 -20.32
CA TYR A 107 -5.59 3.13 -21.04
C TYR A 107 -5.47 4.11 -22.20
#